data_AF-A0A7X7TIT2-F1
#
_entry.id   AF-A0A7X7TIT2-F1
#
_cell.length_a   1.000
_cell.length_b   1.000
_cell.length_c   1.000
_cell.angle_alpha   90.00
_cell.angle_beta   90.00
_cell.angle_gamma   90.00
#
_symmetry.space_group_name_H-M   'P 1'
#
loop_
_entity.id
_entity.type
_entity.pdbx_description
1 polymer ?
#
loop_
_entity_poly.entity_id
_entity_poly.type
_entity_poly.pdbx_seq_one_letter_code
_entity_poly.pdbx_strand_id
1 'polypeptide(L)'
;MADFQLQEKKRPIGKGRADVMFVIDRSRSMTPVLEGLIEHLASFVQAIESNPNQQLDWRIGFVAQDNREFVCKEFSNSVRDLVSALKTVRLGGNEATMLAIDYASSVEWREDATRIVSIFTDEPLRGGNYYRESRAAIDAMAEKLNQIKAYVFLFSPEDTDYKRFSQLLHRSQVDFKQDFSVISFEQLLKNMGKTVSQMASQQTKKAAPPLVFAKLIRDSITITHI
;
A
#
# COMPACT_ATOMS: atom_id res chain seq x y z
N MET A 1 -19.46 31.43 -46.81
CA MET A 1 -19.38 30.19 -46.00
C MET A 1 -18.30 30.41 -44.96
N ALA A 2 -18.63 30.43 -43.68
CA ALA A 2 -17.65 30.63 -42.61
C ALA A 2 -17.16 29.27 -42.13
N ASP A 3 -15.88 29.00 -42.32
CA ASP A 3 -15.20 27.80 -41.82
C ASP A 3 -15.15 27.86 -40.28
N PHE A 4 -15.94 27.00 -39.65
CA PHE A 4 -15.91 26.78 -38.21
C PHE A 4 -14.83 25.75 -37.90
N GLN A 5 -13.56 26.17 -37.83
CA GLN A 5 -12.50 25.30 -37.35
C GLN A 5 -12.61 25.17 -35.83
N LEU A 6 -13.11 24.02 -35.38
CA LEU A 6 -12.97 23.55 -34.00
C LEU A 6 -11.47 23.41 -33.70
N GLN A 7 -10.87 24.42 -33.08
CA GLN A 7 -9.57 24.27 -32.44
C GLN A 7 -9.73 23.29 -31.29
N GLU A 8 -9.15 22.10 -31.44
CA GLU A 8 -8.99 21.15 -30.33
C GLU A 8 -8.19 21.84 -29.22
N LYS A 9 -8.89 22.34 -28.20
CA LYS A 9 -8.25 22.75 -26.95
C LYS A 9 -7.65 21.50 -26.32
N LYS A 10 -6.36 21.23 -26.58
CA LYS A 10 -5.57 20.28 -25.80
C LYS A 10 -5.68 20.69 -24.33
N ARG A 11 -6.39 19.86 -23.54
CA ARG A 11 -6.49 20.08 -22.09
C ARG A 11 -5.06 20.00 -21.52
N PRO A 12 -4.67 20.91 -20.61
CA PRO A 12 -3.37 20.84 -19.98
C PRO A 12 -3.23 19.50 -19.25
N ILE A 13 -2.08 18.84 -19.41
CA ILE A 13 -1.76 17.59 -18.72
C ILE A 13 -1.74 17.87 -17.22
N GLY A 14 -2.54 17.13 -16.44
CA GLY A 14 -2.53 17.23 -14.99
C GLY A 14 -1.20 16.74 -14.43
N LYS A 15 -0.60 17.49 -13.51
CA LYS A 15 0.57 17.01 -12.75
C LYS A 15 0.11 16.56 -11.38
N GLY A 16 0.54 15.36 -10.96
CA GLY A 16 0.26 14.85 -9.62
C GLY A 16 1.46 14.11 -9.04
N ARG A 17 1.36 13.78 -7.75
CA ARG A 17 2.34 12.96 -7.05
C ARG A 17 1.64 11.81 -6.37
N ALA A 18 2.29 10.65 -6.34
CA ALA A 18 1.77 9.45 -5.70
C ALA A 18 2.83 8.79 -4.84
N ASP A 19 2.48 8.48 -3.60
CA ASP A 19 3.29 7.67 -2.69
C ASP A 19 2.56 6.36 -2.47
N VAL A 20 3.22 5.24 -2.73
CA VAL A 20 2.64 3.90 -2.55
C VAL A 20 3.47 3.14 -1.53
N MET A 21 2.85 2.69 -0.45
CA MET A 21 3.47 1.82 0.54
C MET A 21 2.82 0.45 0.49
N PHE A 22 3.60 -0.58 0.14
CA PHE A 22 3.16 -1.97 0.23
C PHE A 22 3.41 -2.50 1.65
N VAL A 23 2.38 -3.01 2.31
CA VAL A 23 2.48 -3.75 3.57
C VAL A 23 2.24 -5.22 3.26
N ILE A 24 3.27 -6.03 3.43
CA ILE A 24 3.32 -7.40 2.88
C ILE A 24 3.58 -8.34 4.04
N ASP A 25 2.61 -9.21 4.38
CA ASP A 25 2.95 -10.39 5.18
C ASP A 25 4.00 -11.21 4.42
N ARG A 26 5.11 -11.51 5.10
CA ARG A 26 6.24 -12.27 4.55
C ARG A 26 6.25 -13.72 5.05
N SER A 27 5.17 -14.21 5.65
CA SER A 27 4.99 -15.62 5.99
C SER A 27 5.20 -16.51 4.76
N ARG A 28 5.48 -17.80 4.98
CA ARG A 28 5.80 -18.73 3.89
C ARG A 28 4.66 -18.84 2.86
N SER A 29 3.40 -18.80 3.31
CA SER A 29 2.24 -18.89 2.42
C SER A 29 2.07 -17.65 1.53
N MET A 30 2.70 -16.53 1.90
CA MET A 30 2.73 -15.29 1.13
C MET A 30 3.85 -15.21 0.08
N THR A 31 4.58 -16.31 -0.15
CA THR A 31 5.57 -16.41 -1.24
C THR A 31 5.02 -15.94 -2.60
N PRO A 32 3.79 -16.33 -3.03
CA PRO A 32 3.23 -15.87 -4.30
C PRO A 32 3.07 -14.34 -4.40
N VAL A 33 2.84 -13.64 -3.27
CA VAL A 33 2.75 -12.18 -3.25
C VAL A 33 4.11 -11.53 -3.48
N LEU A 34 5.14 -12.04 -2.80
CA LEU A 34 6.51 -11.54 -2.97
C LEU A 34 7.01 -11.77 -4.40
N GLU A 35 6.81 -12.99 -4.94
CA GLU A 35 7.18 -13.33 -6.31
C GLU A 35 6.39 -12.50 -7.32
N GLY A 36 5.06 -12.40 -7.15
CA GLY A 36 4.20 -11.59 -8.01
C GLY A 36 4.57 -10.11 -8.03
N LEU A 37 4.97 -9.53 -6.89
CA LEU A 37 5.51 -8.18 -6.83
C LEU A 37 6.86 -8.08 -7.58
N ILE A 38 7.79 -9.01 -7.35
CA ILE A 38 9.11 -9.02 -8.01
C ILE A 38 8.96 -9.08 -9.53
N GLU A 39 8.05 -9.92 -10.03
CA GLU A 39 7.86 -10.17 -11.46
C GLU A 39 7.06 -9.06 -12.16
N HIS A 40 6.10 -8.44 -11.46
CA HIS A 40 5.10 -7.58 -12.09
C HIS A 40 5.07 -6.13 -11.60
N LEU A 41 6.00 -5.70 -10.73
CA LEU A 41 6.10 -4.30 -10.31
C LEU A 41 6.30 -3.33 -11.49
N ALA A 42 6.99 -3.75 -12.55
CA ALA A 42 7.11 -2.96 -13.77
C ALA A 42 5.75 -2.69 -14.42
N SER A 43 4.85 -3.69 -14.43
CA SER A 43 3.50 -3.54 -14.98
C SER A 43 2.62 -2.61 -14.14
N PHE A 44 2.83 -2.57 -12.81
CA PHE A 44 2.20 -1.58 -11.93
C PHE A 44 2.61 -0.15 -12.32
N VAL A 45 3.91 0.11 -12.45
CA VAL A 45 4.45 1.43 -12.80
C VAL A 45 4.02 1.85 -14.20
N GLN A 46 4.11 0.96 -15.18
CA GLN A 46 3.61 1.23 -16.53
C GLN A 46 2.13 1.60 -16.52
N ALA A 47 1.31 0.96 -15.68
CA ALA A 47 -0.11 1.30 -15.56
C ALA A 47 -0.32 2.69 -14.93
N ILE A 48 0.51 3.09 -13.95
CA ILE A 48 0.49 4.45 -13.39
C ILE A 48 0.81 5.48 -14.49
N GLU A 49 1.85 5.22 -15.28
CA GLU A 49 2.37 6.12 -16.31
C GLU A 49 1.54 6.14 -17.60
N SER A 50 0.67 5.14 -17.80
CA SER A 50 -0.11 4.97 -19.03
C SER A 50 -1.21 6.02 -19.24
N ASN A 51 -1.50 6.89 -18.26
CA ASN A 51 -2.57 7.87 -18.36
C ASN A 51 -2.11 9.10 -19.18
N PRO A 52 -2.62 9.28 -20.42
CA PRO A 52 -2.15 10.37 -21.29
C PRO A 52 -2.56 11.76 -20.78
N ASN A 53 -3.53 11.83 -19.87
CA ASN A 53 -4.04 13.10 -19.33
C ASN A 53 -3.30 13.53 -18.07
N GLN A 54 -2.40 12.70 -17.55
CA GLN A 54 -1.79 12.93 -16.25
C GLN A 54 -0.35 12.43 -16.17
N GLN A 55 0.57 13.32 -15.80
CA GLN A 55 1.94 12.96 -15.47
C GLN A 55 2.08 12.80 -13.95
N LEU A 56 2.56 11.64 -13.52
CA LEU A 56 2.70 11.30 -12.11
C LEU A 56 4.15 11.16 -11.68
N ASP A 57 4.54 11.97 -10.70
CA ASP A 57 5.76 11.76 -9.91
C ASP A 57 5.43 10.74 -8.80
N TRP A 58 5.73 9.47 -9.08
CA TRP A 58 5.48 8.36 -8.20
C TRP A 58 6.74 7.98 -7.39
N ARG A 59 6.53 7.49 -6.18
CA ARG A 59 7.53 6.76 -5.41
C ARG A 59 6.86 5.63 -4.64
N ILE A 60 7.56 4.52 -4.50
CA ILE A 60 7.04 3.28 -3.91
C ILE A 60 7.98 2.87 -2.79
N GLY A 61 7.45 2.43 -1.67
CA GLY A 61 8.18 1.77 -0.59
C GLY A 61 7.47 0.49 -0.18
N PHE A 62 8.08 -0.28 0.71
CA PHE A 62 7.40 -1.42 1.32
C PHE A 62 7.83 -1.68 2.76
N VAL A 63 6.93 -2.36 3.49
CA VAL A 63 7.13 -2.95 4.81
C VAL A 63 6.76 -4.42 4.68
N ALA A 64 7.76 -5.28 4.53
CA ALA A 64 7.57 -6.73 4.58
C ALA A 64 7.69 -7.19 6.03
N GLN A 65 6.65 -7.79 6.57
CA GLN A 65 6.47 -7.95 8.01
C GLN A 65 6.27 -9.42 8.42
N ASP A 66 6.83 -9.77 9.57
CA ASP A 66 6.31 -10.84 10.42
C ASP A 66 6.19 -10.33 11.86
N ASN A 67 5.96 -11.22 12.81
CA ASN A 67 5.75 -10.90 14.23
C ASN A 67 6.99 -10.46 15.00
N ARG A 68 8.18 -10.48 14.38
CA ARG A 68 9.46 -10.16 15.04
C ARG A 68 10.28 -9.12 14.31
N GLU A 69 10.11 -8.98 13.00
CA GLU A 69 10.88 -8.05 12.21
C GLU A 69 10.07 -7.47 11.04
N PHE A 70 10.27 -6.17 10.83
CA PHE A 70 9.83 -5.45 9.64
C PHE A 70 11.04 -5.14 8.76
N VAL A 71 11.07 -5.73 7.58
CA VAL A 71 12.05 -5.41 6.53
C VAL A 71 11.46 -4.28 5.69
N CYS A 72 12.10 -3.12 5.75
CA CYS A 72 11.56 -1.87 5.23
C CYS A 72 12.42 -1.33 4.10
N LYS A 73 11.78 -0.95 2.99
CA LYS A 73 12.39 -0.16 1.92
C LYS A 73 11.76 1.22 1.91
N GLU A 74 12.60 2.24 2.04
CA GLU A 74 12.18 3.63 1.89
C GLU A 74 11.67 3.91 0.46
N PHE A 75 10.96 5.03 0.31
CA PHE A 75 10.40 5.39 -0.98
C PHE A 75 11.47 5.55 -2.07
N SER A 76 11.31 4.80 -3.15
CA SER A 76 12.15 4.84 -4.35
C SER A 76 11.29 5.03 -5.59
N ASN A 77 11.84 5.71 -6.59
CA ASN A 77 11.25 5.86 -7.92
C ASN A 77 11.93 4.98 -8.97
N SER A 78 12.64 3.93 -8.52
CA SER A 78 13.35 2.98 -9.38
C SER A 78 12.80 1.57 -9.20
N VAL A 79 12.12 1.05 -10.23
CA VAL A 79 11.64 -0.34 -10.25
C VAL A 79 12.79 -1.31 -9.99
N ARG A 80 13.98 -1.04 -10.54
CA ARG A 80 15.16 -1.89 -10.36
C ARG A 80 15.60 -1.95 -8.90
N ASP A 81 15.64 -0.81 -8.21
CA ASP A 81 16.00 -0.74 -6.79
C ASP A 81 14.97 -1.46 -5.93
N LEU A 82 13.68 -1.23 -6.19
CA LEU A 82 12.58 -1.89 -5.47
C LEU A 82 12.59 -3.41 -5.65
N VAL A 83 12.76 -3.89 -6.88
CA VAL A 83 12.86 -5.32 -7.18
C VAL A 83 14.11 -5.93 -6.53
N SER A 84 15.25 -5.21 -6.54
CA SER A 84 16.45 -5.66 -5.86
C SER A 84 16.24 -5.80 -4.35
N ALA A 85 15.55 -4.84 -3.73
CA ALA A 85 15.23 -4.87 -2.31
C ALA A 85 14.22 -5.98 -1.98
N LEU A 86 13.16 -6.16 -2.78
CA LEU A 86 12.20 -7.26 -2.57
C LEU A 86 12.87 -8.64 -2.61
N LYS A 87 13.87 -8.84 -3.47
CA LYS A 87 14.64 -10.09 -3.56
C LYS A 87 15.49 -10.40 -2.32
N THR A 88 15.76 -9.42 -1.45
CA THR A 88 16.50 -9.65 -0.20
C THR A 88 15.57 -9.98 0.97
N VAL A 89 14.25 -9.78 0.82
CA VAL A 89 13.26 -10.12 1.83
C VAL A 89 13.26 -11.63 2.04
N ARG A 90 13.57 -12.05 3.26
CA ARG A 90 13.50 -13.45 3.67
C ARG A 90 12.12 -13.77 4.21
N LEU A 91 11.63 -14.97 3.91
CA LEU A 91 10.39 -15.50 4.47
C LEU A 91 10.47 -15.54 6.00
N GLY A 92 9.37 -15.15 6.63
CA GLY A 92 9.25 -14.94 8.07
C GLY A 92 8.27 -15.90 8.74
N GLY A 93 7.97 -15.56 10.00
CA GLY A 93 7.00 -16.27 10.84
C GLY A 93 5.55 -15.83 10.62
N ASN A 94 4.76 -15.96 11.68
CA ASN A 94 3.38 -15.48 11.74
C ASN A 94 3.36 -13.94 11.74
N GLU A 95 2.28 -13.30 11.32
CA GLU A 95 2.19 -11.85 11.06
C GLU A 95 1.88 -10.96 12.27
N ALA A 96 2.25 -9.69 12.16
CA ALA A 96 1.82 -8.57 13.00
C ALA A 96 1.22 -7.44 12.14
N THR A 97 0.27 -7.79 11.27
CA THR A 97 -0.26 -6.93 10.19
C THR A 97 -0.68 -5.53 10.65
N MET A 98 -1.41 -5.39 11.77
CA MET A 98 -1.85 -4.08 12.25
C MET A 98 -0.68 -3.21 12.74
N LEU A 99 0.35 -3.79 13.34
CA LEU A 99 1.56 -3.07 13.75
C LEU A 99 2.33 -2.61 12.51
N ALA A 100 2.40 -3.42 11.46
CA ALA A 100 3.05 -3.05 10.21
C ALA A 100 2.30 -1.93 9.47
N ILE A 101 0.96 -1.93 9.50
CA ILE A 101 0.13 -0.82 8.99
C ILE A 101 0.38 0.47 9.80
N ASP A 102 0.51 0.36 11.12
CA ASP A 102 0.83 1.50 11.99
C ASP A 102 2.20 2.08 11.66
N TYR A 103 3.21 1.24 11.47
CA TYR A 103 4.53 1.67 11.03
C TYR A 103 4.49 2.34 9.64
N ALA A 104 3.88 1.66 8.66
CA ALA A 104 3.75 2.15 7.29
C ALA A 104 2.99 3.49 7.19
N SER A 105 2.01 3.72 8.06
CA SER A 105 1.26 4.99 8.10
C SER A 105 2.02 6.14 8.77
N SER A 106 3.15 5.88 9.44
CA SER A 106 4.00 6.88 10.10
C SER A 106 5.28 7.22 9.34
N VAL A 107 5.53 6.65 8.16
CA VAL A 107 6.69 7.05 7.33
C VAL A 107 6.55 8.49 6.82
N GLU A 108 7.63 9.03 6.25
CA GLU A 108 7.65 10.38 5.70
C GLU A 108 6.91 10.46 4.35
N TRP A 109 5.59 10.59 4.39
CA TRP A 109 4.73 10.84 3.23
C TRP A 109 4.90 12.27 2.71
N ARG A 110 4.90 12.45 1.37
CA ARG A 110 4.88 13.79 0.77
C ARG A 110 3.57 14.48 1.07
N GLU A 111 3.63 15.78 1.33
CA GLU A 111 2.46 16.58 1.73
C GLU A 111 1.42 16.67 0.60
N ASP A 112 1.90 16.79 -0.63
CA ASP A 112 1.13 17.00 -1.85
C ASP A 112 0.89 15.73 -2.67
N ALA A 113 1.29 14.55 -2.15
CA ALA A 113 1.07 13.28 -2.80
C ALA A 113 -0.27 12.65 -2.41
N THR A 114 -0.86 11.93 -3.36
CA THR A 114 -1.84 10.91 -3.04
C THR A 114 -1.14 9.76 -2.35
N ARG A 115 -1.60 9.40 -1.15
CA ARG A 115 -1.01 8.35 -0.32
C ARG A 115 -1.80 7.07 -0.52
N ILE A 116 -1.11 5.98 -0.85
CA ILE A 116 -1.70 4.68 -1.07
C ILE A 116 -1.04 3.67 -0.15
N VAL A 117 -1.85 2.92 0.60
CA VAL A 117 -1.38 1.82 1.44
C VAL A 117 -2.01 0.55 0.90
N SER A 118 -1.18 -0.38 0.42
CA SER A 118 -1.66 -1.66 -0.14
C SER A 118 -1.23 -2.79 0.77
N ILE A 119 -2.20 -3.46 1.38
CA ILE A 119 -2.03 -4.46 2.43
C ILE A 119 -2.28 -5.83 1.84
N PHE A 120 -1.34 -6.75 2.03
CA PHE A 120 -1.42 -8.14 1.59
C PHE A 120 -1.19 -9.07 2.78
N THR A 121 -2.16 -9.94 3.05
CA THR A 121 -2.15 -10.97 4.10
C THR A 121 -3.09 -12.10 3.70
N ASP A 122 -2.74 -13.35 4.03
CA ASP A 122 -3.63 -14.51 3.88
C ASP A 122 -4.13 -15.04 5.24
N GLU A 123 -3.72 -14.43 6.35
CA GLU A 123 -4.08 -14.84 7.70
C GLU A 123 -5.18 -13.91 8.28
N PRO A 124 -6.26 -14.46 8.87
CA PRO A 124 -7.24 -13.66 9.60
C PRO A 124 -6.56 -12.90 10.73
N LEU A 125 -7.04 -11.71 11.09
CA LEU A 125 -6.43 -10.91 12.16
C LEU A 125 -6.33 -11.69 13.50
N ARG A 126 -7.28 -12.60 13.76
CA ARG A 126 -7.28 -13.50 14.93
C ARG A 126 -6.20 -14.58 14.94
N GLY A 127 -5.64 -14.91 13.78
CA GLY A 127 -4.52 -15.85 13.63
C GLY A 127 -3.17 -15.19 13.84
N GLY A 128 -3.07 -13.89 13.53
CA GLY A 128 -1.88 -13.09 13.71
C GLY A 128 -1.46 -12.92 15.17
N ASN A 129 -0.20 -12.54 15.38
CA ASN A 129 0.29 -12.10 16.68
C ASN A 129 -0.31 -10.75 17.07
N TYR A 130 -0.33 -10.49 18.38
CA TYR A 130 -0.90 -9.26 18.95
C TYR A 130 -2.38 -9.06 18.61
N TYR A 131 -3.15 -10.14 18.45
CA TYR A 131 -4.56 -10.06 18.08
C TYR A 131 -5.38 -9.16 19.01
N ARG A 132 -5.18 -9.28 20.33
CA ARG A 132 -5.96 -8.52 21.32
C ARG A 132 -5.72 -7.03 21.17
N GLU A 133 -4.46 -6.65 21.06
CA GLU A 133 -3.99 -5.29 20.89
C GLU A 133 -4.45 -4.73 19.54
N SER A 134 -4.29 -5.52 18.48
CA SER A 134 -4.73 -5.20 17.12
C SER A 134 -6.23 -4.93 17.07
N ARG A 135 -7.04 -5.84 17.64
CA ARG A 135 -8.49 -5.71 17.69
C ARG A 135 -8.95 -4.51 18.50
N ALA A 136 -8.30 -4.24 19.64
CA ALA A 136 -8.62 -3.09 20.49
C ALA A 136 -8.30 -1.75 19.81
N ALA A 137 -7.39 -1.75 18.84
CA ALA A 137 -6.92 -0.55 18.16
C ALA A 137 -7.48 -0.36 16.74
N ILE A 138 -8.40 -1.21 16.25
CA ILE A 138 -8.98 -1.11 14.90
C ILE A 138 -9.50 0.30 14.59
N ASP A 139 -10.26 0.91 15.50
CA ASP A 139 -10.82 2.25 15.27
C ASP A 139 -9.72 3.32 15.21
N ALA A 140 -8.73 3.25 16.10
CA ALA A 140 -7.59 4.17 16.11
C ALA A 140 -6.73 4.03 14.83
N MET A 141 -6.55 2.80 14.35
CA MET A 141 -5.83 2.51 13.12
C MET A 141 -6.55 3.04 11.88
N ALA A 142 -7.87 2.87 11.81
CA ALA A 142 -8.67 3.40 10.71
C ALA A 142 -8.65 4.94 10.72
N GLU A 143 -8.82 5.55 11.90
CA GLU A 143 -8.72 7.00 12.09
C GLU A 143 -7.36 7.52 11.63
N LYS A 144 -6.27 6.82 11.97
CA LYS A 144 -4.92 7.17 11.54
C LYS A 144 -4.77 7.22 10.01
N LEU A 145 -5.25 6.18 9.30
CA LEU A 145 -5.22 6.13 7.83
C LEU A 145 -6.12 7.21 7.20
N ASN A 146 -7.29 7.47 7.80
CA ASN A 146 -8.20 8.53 7.39
C ASN A 146 -7.57 9.92 7.59
N GLN A 147 -6.82 10.12 8.67
CA GLN A 147 -6.13 11.38 8.95
C GLN A 147 -5.11 11.69 7.87
N ILE A 148 -4.29 10.72 7.47
CA ILE A 148 -3.35 10.89 6.35
C ILE A 148 -4.04 10.83 4.98
N LYS A 149 -5.37 10.69 4.92
CA LYS A 149 -6.15 10.58 3.67
C LYS A 149 -5.62 9.48 2.75
N ALA A 150 -5.18 8.36 3.33
CA ALA A 150 -4.71 7.22 2.57
C ALA A 150 -5.85 6.59 1.77
N TYR A 151 -5.55 6.17 0.55
CA TYR A 151 -6.37 5.20 -0.17
C TYR A 151 -5.84 3.81 0.14
N VAL A 152 -6.70 2.93 0.63
CA VAL A 152 -6.28 1.60 1.10
C VAL A 152 -6.71 0.52 0.11
N PHE A 153 -5.76 -0.28 -0.37
CA PHE A 153 -6.07 -1.58 -0.96
C PHE A 153 -5.88 -2.64 0.12
N LEU A 154 -6.92 -3.42 0.41
CA LEU A 154 -6.85 -4.48 1.41
C LEU A 154 -7.11 -5.83 0.73
N PHE A 155 -6.07 -6.65 0.64
CA PHE A 155 -6.11 -8.03 0.19
C PHE A 155 -5.89 -8.91 1.41
N SER A 156 -6.98 -9.52 1.89
CA SER A 156 -7.01 -10.27 3.16
C SER A 156 -7.97 -11.44 3.05
N PRO A 157 -7.90 -12.45 3.92
CA PRO A 157 -8.97 -13.44 4.01
C PRO A 157 -10.27 -12.82 4.54
N GLU A 158 -11.38 -13.52 4.31
CA GLU A 158 -12.67 -13.10 4.83
C GLU A 158 -12.73 -13.22 6.37
N ASP A 159 -12.48 -12.12 7.06
CA ASP A 159 -12.48 -12.02 8.52
C ASP A 159 -13.33 -10.85 9.03
N THR A 160 -13.96 -11.03 10.19
CA THR A 160 -14.86 -10.03 10.78
C THR A 160 -14.13 -8.74 11.18
N ASP A 161 -12.89 -8.84 11.65
CA ASP A 161 -12.12 -7.69 12.10
C ASP A 161 -11.60 -6.89 10.88
N TYR A 162 -11.17 -7.55 9.81
CA TYR A 162 -10.83 -6.85 8.55
C TYR A 162 -12.04 -6.21 7.86
N LYS A 163 -13.23 -6.85 7.92
CA LYS A 163 -14.49 -6.25 7.47
C LYS A 163 -14.84 -4.99 8.24
N ARG A 164 -14.72 -5.04 9.58
CA ARG A 164 -14.94 -3.86 10.42
C ARG A 164 -13.94 -2.77 10.08
N PHE A 165 -12.65 -3.11 9.99
CA PHE A 165 -11.59 -2.17 9.67
C PHE A 165 -11.87 -1.45 8.33
N SER A 166 -12.25 -2.18 7.28
CA SER A 166 -12.52 -1.57 5.98
C SER A 166 -13.75 -0.67 5.96
N GLN A 167 -14.79 -0.97 6.75
CA GLN A 167 -15.98 -0.12 6.88
C GLN A 167 -15.68 1.24 7.54
N LEU A 168 -14.61 1.32 8.33
CA LEU A 168 -14.18 2.56 8.99
C LEU A 168 -13.28 3.44 8.10
N LEU A 169 -12.75 2.89 7.00
CA LEU A 169 -11.88 3.62 6.07
C LEU A 169 -12.74 4.47 5.13
N HIS A 170 -12.40 5.75 5.00
CA HIS A 170 -13.09 6.65 4.07
C HIS A 170 -12.88 6.27 2.60
N ARG A 171 -11.74 5.65 2.29
CA ARG A 171 -11.32 5.33 0.93
C ARG A 171 -10.59 3.99 0.91
N SER A 172 -11.30 2.94 0.51
CA SER A 172 -10.69 1.62 0.36
C SER A 172 -11.29 0.82 -0.79
N GLN A 173 -10.46 -0.05 -1.36
CA GLN A 173 -10.89 -1.18 -2.16
C GLN A 173 -10.44 -2.45 -1.47
N VAL A 174 -11.35 -3.41 -1.34
CA VAL A 174 -11.12 -4.61 -0.54
C VAL A 174 -11.39 -5.84 -1.36
N ASP A 175 -10.55 -6.84 -1.20
CA ASP A 175 -10.76 -8.18 -1.70
C ASP A 175 -10.53 -9.19 -0.56
N PHE A 176 -11.62 -9.86 -0.17
CA PHE A 176 -11.64 -10.84 0.92
C PHE A 176 -11.45 -12.29 0.47
N LYS A 177 -11.34 -12.53 -0.84
CA LYS A 177 -11.38 -13.87 -1.43
C LYS A 177 -10.06 -14.25 -2.11
N GLN A 178 -8.98 -13.61 -1.70
CA GLN A 178 -7.68 -13.78 -2.33
C GLN A 178 -7.08 -15.13 -1.96
N ASP A 179 -7.08 -16.04 -2.92
CA ASP A 179 -6.11 -17.12 -2.96
C ASP A 179 -4.94 -16.66 -3.85
N PHE A 180 -3.86 -16.21 -3.20
CA PHE A 180 -2.72 -15.65 -3.90
C PHE A 180 -2.00 -16.65 -4.82
N SER A 181 -2.28 -17.95 -4.70
CA SER A 181 -1.69 -18.97 -5.57
C SER A 181 -2.31 -19.03 -6.96
N VAL A 182 -3.53 -18.50 -7.13
CA VAL A 182 -4.30 -18.60 -8.39
C VAL A 182 -4.58 -17.26 -9.07
N ILE A 183 -4.30 -16.14 -8.40
CA ILE A 183 -4.54 -14.83 -9.01
C ILE A 183 -3.48 -14.43 -10.03
N SER A 184 -3.91 -13.71 -11.06
CA SER A 184 -2.98 -12.98 -11.93
C SER A 184 -2.50 -11.72 -11.22
N PHE A 185 -1.34 -11.78 -10.56
CA PHE A 185 -0.69 -10.61 -9.95
C PHE A 185 -0.43 -9.50 -10.95
N GLU A 186 -0.09 -9.83 -12.19
CA GLU A 186 0.06 -8.84 -13.25
C GLU A 186 -1.22 -8.03 -13.46
N GLN A 187 -2.37 -8.70 -13.58
CA GLN A 187 -3.64 -8.01 -13.78
C GLN A 187 -4.06 -7.22 -12.53
N LEU A 188 -3.81 -7.77 -11.33
CA LEU A 188 -4.07 -7.09 -10.08
C LEU A 188 -3.30 -5.77 -10.00
N LEU A 189 -1.99 -5.82 -10.20
CA LEU A 189 -1.12 -4.65 -10.17
C LEU A 189 -1.45 -3.66 -11.29
N LYS A 190 -1.77 -4.11 -12.51
CA LYS A 190 -2.24 -3.21 -13.57
C LYS A 190 -3.51 -2.46 -13.16
N ASN A 191 -4.46 -3.13 -12.52
CA ASN A 191 -5.70 -2.51 -12.06
C ASN A 191 -5.47 -1.50 -10.92
N MET A 192 -4.59 -1.85 -9.97
CA MET A 192 -4.17 -0.93 -8.91
C MET A 192 -3.47 0.30 -9.50
N GLY A 193 -2.53 0.12 -10.43
CA GLY A 193 -1.79 1.21 -11.07
C GLY A 193 -2.71 2.18 -11.83
N LYS A 194 -3.71 1.66 -12.57
CA LYS A 194 -4.74 2.50 -13.21
C LYS A 194 -5.53 3.32 -12.19
N THR A 195 -5.90 2.70 -11.07
CA THR A 195 -6.64 3.35 -9.98
C THR A 195 -5.82 4.47 -9.34
N VAL A 196 -4.55 4.21 -9.03
CA VAL A 196 -3.59 5.22 -8.54
C VAL A 196 -3.49 6.38 -9.54
N SER A 197 -3.38 6.05 -10.83
CA SER A 197 -3.25 7.04 -11.90
C SER A 197 -4.44 7.99 -11.97
N GLN A 198 -5.65 7.51 -11.72
CA GLN A 198 -6.88 8.31 -11.78
C GLN A 198 -7.12 9.15 -10.52
N MET A 199 -6.55 8.77 -9.38
CA MET A 199 -6.81 9.42 -8.09
C MET A 199 -5.90 10.60 -7.80
N ALA A 200 -4.77 10.66 -8.47
CA ALA A 200 -3.70 11.53 -8.04
C ALA A 200 -4.09 13.02 -8.20
N SER A 201 -4.34 13.64 -7.06
CA SER A 201 -4.74 15.03 -6.91
C SER A 201 -3.94 15.64 -5.77
N GLN A 202 -3.72 16.96 -5.83
CA GLN A 202 -2.96 17.67 -4.80
C GLN A 202 -3.66 17.52 -3.44
N GLN A 203 -2.97 16.88 -2.49
CA GLN A 203 -3.43 16.84 -1.11
C GLN A 203 -2.87 18.01 -0.30
N THR A 204 -3.62 18.44 0.71
CA THR A 204 -3.17 19.45 1.67
C THR A 204 -2.35 18.81 2.80
N LYS A 205 -1.35 19.56 3.27
CA LYS A 205 -0.43 19.21 4.36
C LYS A 205 -1.16 18.64 5.58
N LYS A 206 -0.70 17.47 6.05
CA LYS A 206 -0.97 16.93 7.38
C LYS A 206 0.28 16.21 7.88
N ALA A 207 0.64 16.47 9.14
CA ALA A 207 1.70 15.74 9.80
C ALA A 207 1.31 14.26 9.95
N ALA A 208 2.30 13.37 9.87
CA ALA A 208 2.07 11.96 10.13
C ALA A 208 1.64 11.79 11.61
N PRO A 209 0.50 11.13 11.88
CA PRO A 209 0.08 10.84 13.24
C PRO A 209 1.09 9.91 13.93
N PRO A 210 1.20 9.98 15.27
CA PRO A 210 2.09 9.11 16.04
C PRO A 210 1.70 7.63 15.89
N LEU A 211 2.64 6.73 16.19
CA LEU A 211 2.40 5.29 16.23
C LEU A 211 1.38 4.95 17.33
N VAL A 212 0.32 4.22 16.95
CA VAL A 212 -0.68 3.66 17.87
C VAL A 212 -0.05 2.56 18.74
N PHE A 213 0.84 1.76 18.16
CA PHE A 213 1.54 0.66 18.79
C PHE A 213 3.00 1.00 19.12
N ALA A 214 3.33 2.27 19.35
CA ALA A 214 4.71 2.74 19.56
C ALA A 214 5.52 1.86 20.51
N LYS A 215 4.92 1.48 21.66
CA LYS A 215 5.56 0.62 22.65
C LYS A 215 5.79 -0.80 22.12
N LEU A 216 4.79 -1.44 21.54
CA LEU A 216 4.90 -2.82 21.05
C LEU A 216 5.88 -2.93 19.88
N ILE A 217 5.83 -1.99 18.93
CA ILE A 217 6.77 -1.96 17.81
C ILE A 217 8.20 -1.84 18.34
N ARG A 218 8.46 -0.89 19.25
CA ARG A 218 9.80 -0.71 19.83
C ARG A 218 10.27 -1.91 20.65
N ASP A 219 9.39 -2.50 21.44
CA ASP A 219 9.76 -3.51 22.43
C ASP A 219 9.77 -4.93 21.83
N SER A 220 9.12 -5.17 20.68
CA SER A 220 8.89 -6.52 20.15
C SER A 220 9.19 -6.70 18.66
N ILE A 221 9.39 -5.63 17.90
CA ILE A 221 9.67 -5.68 16.46
C ILE A 221 11.05 -5.08 16.17
N THR A 222 11.88 -5.85 15.48
CA THR A 222 13.14 -5.37 14.89
C THR A 222 12.84 -4.67 13.57
N ILE A 223 13.35 -3.45 13.38
CA ILE A 223 13.18 -2.73 12.12
C ILE A 223 14.49 -2.82 11.33
N THR A 224 14.45 -3.43 10.15
CA THR A 224 15.60 -3.60 9.26
C THR A 224 15.36 -2.79 7.98
N HIS A 225 16.20 -1.79 7.72
CA HIS A 225 16.13 -0.97 6.50
C HIS A 225 17.07 -1.53 5.42
N ILE A 226 16.56 -1.62 4.18
CA ILE A 226 17.28 -2.15 2.99
C ILE A 226 17.17 -1.23 1.77
#